data_AF-X1F2N3-F1
#
_entry.id   AF-X1F2N3-F1
#
_cell.length_a   1.000
_cell.length_b   1.000
_cell.length_c   1.000
_cell.angle_alpha   90.00
_cell.angle_beta   90.00
_cell.angle_gamma   90.00
#
_symmetry.space_group_name_H-M   'P 1'
#
loop_
_entity.id
_entity.type
_entity.pdbx_description
1 polymer ?
#
loop_
_entity_poly.entity_id
_entity_poly.type
_entity_poly.pdbx_seq_one_letter_code
_entity_poly.pdbx_strand_id
1 'polypeptide(L)'
;MLTATIEQDGKTRVENIFVIDSHSHLGEDVDGATMMNPLAPGSGTFDFWGNVQGRIKADWGTTGEQSFSTKMDGKFTKITWSFNPYPFTDNLYIALESIGKRYSDLKEKSKFYSFIDQGVVFPFQDVFRDKHPEARYRASNINVSRFTTRFPFSMKLIGKNIVLRQKDANCEIGVTYIMSK
;
A
#
# COMPACT_ATOMS: atom_id res chain seq x y z
N MET A 1 3.81 7.74 4.32
CA MET A 1 4.56 7.31 5.48
C MET A 1 3.93 7.80 6.78
N LEU A 2 3.82 6.89 7.76
CA LEU A 2 3.52 7.25 9.15
C LEU A 2 4.81 7.76 9.82
N THR A 3 4.71 8.80 10.64
CA THR A 3 5.86 9.41 11.29
C THR A 3 5.57 9.64 12.77
N ALA A 4 6.52 9.25 13.64
CA ALA A 4 6.49 9.51 15.06
C ALA A 4 7.52 10.59 15.40
N THR A 5 7.05 11.73 15.89
CA THR A 5 7.92 12.71 16.56
C THR A 5 7.98 12.37 18.04
N ILE A 6 9.18 12.02 18.51
CA ILE A 6 9.45 11.57 19.88
C ILE A 6 10.22 12.67 20.60
N GLU A 7 9.63 13.22 21.65
CA GLU A 7 10.24 14.20 22.55
C GLU A 7 10.54 13.54 23.90
N GLN A 8 11.82 13.46 24.26
CA GLN A 8 12.30 12.85 25.49
C GLN A 8 13.56 13.59 26.00
N ASP A 9 13.60 13.94 27.28
CA ASP A 9 14.73 14.68 27.91
C ASP A 9 15.19 15.94 27.16
N GLY A 10 14.24 16.71 26.62
CA GLY A 10 14.53 17.92 25.85
C GLY A 10 15.15 17.66 24.46
N LYS A 11 15.24 16.40 24.02
CA LYS A 11 15.64 16.01 22.66
C LYS A 11 14.40 15.61 21.86
N THR A 12 14.40 16.00 20.58
CA THR A 12 13.39 15.60 19.61
C THR A 12 14.04 14.72 18.57
N ARG A 13 13.44 13.56 18.26
CA ARG A 13 13.80 12.74 17.12
C ARG A 13 12.56 12.38 16.31
N VAL A 14 12.75 12.14 15.02
CA VAL A 14 11.69 11.78 14.09
C VAL A 14 11.96 10.36 13.61
N GLU A 15 11.01 9.46 13.85
CA GLU A 15 11.06 8.09 13.38
C GLU A 15 10.08 7.91 12.22
N ASN A 16 10.61 7.41 11.10
CA ASN A 16 9.87 7.17 9.88
C ASN A 16 9.44 5.70 9.83
N ILE A 17 8.14 5.46 9.80
CA ILE A 17 7.57 4.11 9.77
C ILE A 17 7.08 3.83 8.36
N PHE A 18 7.74 2.86 7.72
CA PHE A 18 7.35 2.37 6.41
C PHE A 18 6.18 1.39 6.54
N VAL A 19 5.03 1.72 5.99
CA VAL A 19 3.81 0.93 6.14
C VAL A 19 3.52 0.18 4.85
N ILE A 20 3.49 -1.15 4.93
CA ILE A 20 3.18 -2.06 3.82
C ILE A 20 1.86 -2.76 4.10
N ASP A 21 0.87 -2.56 3.24
CA ASP A 21 -0.32 -3.39 3.23
C ASP A 21 -0.02 -4.69 2.47
N SER A 22 -0.12 -5.84 3.14
CA SER A 22 0.09 -7.16 2.53
C SER A 22 -1.21 -7.95 2.37
N HIS A 23 -2.35 -7.26 2.35
CA HIS A 23 -3.68 -7.88 2.34
C HIS A 23 -4.46 -7.63 1.04
N SER A 24 -3.85 -6.99 0.03
CA SER A 24 -4.58 -6.67 -1.20
C SER A 24 -4.74 -7.93 -2.07
N HIS A 25 -5.93 -8.51 -2.07
CA HIS A 25 -6.28 -9.66 -2.90
C HIS A 25 -6.94 -9.22 -4.22
N LEU A 26 -6.66 -9.92 -5.31
CA LEU A 26 -7.31 -9.72 -6.60
C LEU A 26 -8.33 -10.82 -6.89
N GLY A 27 -9.61 -10.57 -6.63
CA GLY A 27 -10.70 -11.53 -6.84
C GLY A 27 -11.92 -11.24 -5.98
N GLU A 28 -12.77 -12.25 -5.80
CA GLU A 28 -13.87 -12.23 -4.83
C GLU A 28 -13.38 -12.87 -3.53
N ASP A 29 -13.57 -12.19 -2.42
CA ASP A 29 -13.25 -12.68 -1.08
C ASP A 29 -14.40 -13.55 -0.53
N VAL A 30 -14.15 -14.29 0.56
CA VAL A 30 -15.09 -15.23 1.17
C VAL A 30 -16.38 -14.58 1.68
N ASP A 31 -16.36 -13.26 1.89
CA ASP A 31 -17.50 -12.44 2.30
C ASP A 31 -18.27 -11.82 1.11
N GLY A 32 -17.88 -12.16 -0.13
CA GLY A 32 -18.46 -11.63 -1.37
C GLY A 32 -17.89 -10.27 -1.80
N ALA A 33 -16.88 -9.74 -1.09
CA ALA A 33 -16.21 -8.51 -1.51
C ALA A 33 -15.40 -8.75 -2.80
N THR A 34 -15.74 -8.03 -3.87
CA THR A 34 -15.06 -8.16 -5.16
C THR A 34 -14.00 -7.07 -5.32
N MET A 35 -12.73 -7.47 -5.25
CA MET A 35 -11.57 -6.61 -5.42
C MET A 35 -10.85 -6.95 -6.73
N MET A 36 -11.44 -6.53 -7.85
CA MET A 36 -10.90 -6.83 -9.19
C MET A 36 -9.79 -5.86 -9.63
N ASN A 37 -9.64 -4.75 -8.91
CA ASN A 37 -8.64 -3.73 -9.15
C ASN A 37 -8.28 -3.05 -7.81
N PRO A 38 -7.05 -3.20 -7.29
CA PRO A 38 -6.61 -2.55 -6.04
C PRO A 38 -6.55 -1.02 -6.15
N LEU A 39 -6.71 -0.49 -7.36
CA LEU A 39 -6.77 0.94 -7.69
C LEU A 39 -8.20 1.39 -8.06
N ALA A 40 -9.22 0.55 -7.86
CA ALA A 40 -10.59 0.91 -8.21
C ALA A 40 -11.02 2.14 -7.40
N PRO A 41 -11.51 3.22 -8.05
CA PRO A 41 -12.09 4.33 -7.32
C PRO A 41 -13.26 3.86 -6.43
N GLY A 42 -13.26 4.25 -5.17
CA GLY A 42 -14.29 3.93 -4.18
C GLY A 42 -14.19 2.54 -3.54
N SER A 43 -13.41 1.60 -4.10
CA SER A 43 -13.34 0.22 -3.60
C SER A 43 -11.95 -0.41 -3.59
N GLY A 44 -10.93 0.27 -4.13
CA GLY A 44 -9.56 -0.20 -4.16
C GLY A 44 -8.80 0.03 -2.85
N THR A 45 -7.70 -0.70 -2.68
CA THR A 45 -6.78 -0.62 -1.53
C THR A 45 -6.39 0.81 -1.17
N PHE A 46 -5.94 1.62 -2.14
CA PHE A 46 -5.50 2.99 -1.81
C PHE A 46 -6.64 3.89 -1.36
N ASP A 47 -7.82 3.75 -1.96
CA ASP A 47 -9.00 4.51 -1.54
C ASP A 47 -9.48 4.09 -0.16
N PHE A 48 -9.46 2.79 0.14
CA PHE A 48 -9.71 2.29 1.49
C PHE A 48 -8.76 2.95 2.50
N TRP A 49 -7.45 2.92 2.25
CA TRP A 49 -6.47 3.49 3.17
C TRP A 49 -6.49 5.03 3.22
N GLY A 50 -6.87 5.69 2.13
CA GLY A 50 -7.14 7.12 2.10
C GLY A 50 -8.31 7.50 3.00
N ASN A 51 -9.39 6.71 2.97
CA ASN A 51 -10.54 6.87 3.86
C ASN A 51 -10.18 6.59 5.32
N VAL A 52 -9.40 5.55 5.60
CA VAL A 52 -8.89 5.26 6.95
C VAL A 52 -8.03 6.41 7.47
N GLN A 53 -7.09 6.92 6.67
CA GLN A 53 -6.28 8.08 7.04
C GLN A 53 -7.16 9.30 7.35
N GLY A 54 -8.19 9.55 6.52
CA GLY A 54 -9.16 10.62 6.74
C GLY A 54 -9.89 10.50 8.08
N ARG A 55 -10.36 9.29 8.41
CA ARG A 55 -11.02 9.00 9.69
C ARG A 55 -10.09 9.18 10.87
N ILE A 56 -8.87 8.66 10.82
CA ILE A 56 -7.87 8.84 11.88
C ILE A 56 -7.60 10.33 12.12
N LYS A 57 -7.44 11.12 11.05
CA LYS A 57 -7.25 12.58 11.17
C LYS A 57 -8.46 13.28 11.80
N ALA A 58 -9.68 12.87 11.46
CA ALA A 58 -10.89 13.41 12.05
C ALA A 58 -10.97 13.06 13.55
N ASP A 59 -10.72 11.81 13.90
CA ASP A 59 -10.72 11.32 15.29
C ASP A 59 -9.67 12.04 16.12
N TRP A 60 -8.47 12.25 15.58
CA TRP A 60 -7.42 13.06 16.21
C TRP A 60 -7.86 14.50 16.48
N GLY A 61 -8.58 15.11 15.53
CA GLY A 61 -9.12 16.46 15.71
C GLY A 61 -10.16 16.56 16.82
N THR A 62 -10.90 15.48 17.09
CA THR A 62 -11.91 15.41 18.16
C THR A 62 -11.31 15.02 19.51
N THR A 63 -10.40 14.05 19.54
CA THR A 63 -9.90 13.43 20.78
C THR A 63 -8.60 14.06 21.29
N GLY A 64 -7.81 14.69 20.42
CA GLY A 64 -6.45 15.13 20.72
C GLY A 64 -5.42 13.98 20.77
N GLU A 65 -5.82 12.75 20.45
CA GLU A 65 -4.96 11.54 20.51
C GLU A 65 -3.88 11.47 19.43
N GLN A 66 -3.74 12.53 18.62
CA GLN A 66 -2.58 12.67 17.74
C GLN A 66 -1.26 12.60 18.53
N SER A 67 -1.28 13.07 19.79
CA SER A 67 -0.15 12.96 20.69
C SER A 67 -0.54 12.30 22.01
N PHE A 68 0.35 11.49 22.55
CA PHE A 68 0.19 10.90 23.87
C PHE A 68 1.53 10.92 24.62
N SER A 69 1.45 10.82 25.94
CA SER A 69 2.62 10.76 26.81
C SER A 69 2.74 9.37 27.42
N THR A 70 3.95 8.84 27.44
CA THR A 70 4.27 7.52 28.00
C THR A 70 5.65 7.54 28.67
N LYS A 71 6.09 6.40 29.20
CA LYS A 71 7.47 6.19 29.63
C LYS A 71 8.17 5.24 28.67
N MET A 72 9.30 5.68 28.11
CA MET A 72 10.24 4.84 27.36
C MET A 72 11.57 4.85 28.11
N ASP A 73 12.15 3.68 28.36
CA ASP A 73 13.42 3.56 29.12
C ASP A 73 13.42 4.31 30.46
N GLY A 74 12.27 4.26 31.17
CA GLY A 74 12.06 4.94 32.46
C GLY A 74 11.85 6.45 32.38
N LYS A 75 11.94 7.07 31.20
CA LYS A 75 11.89 8.51 30.99
C LYS A 75 10.55 8.95 30.41
N PHE A 76 10.05 10.09 30.87
CA PHE A 76 8.84 10.70 30.33
C PHE A 76 9.07 11.05 28.85
N THR A 77 8.16 10.60 28.00
CA THR A 77 8.28 10.70 26.55
C THR A 77 6.94 11.10 25.97
N LYS A 78 6.94 12.16 25.16
CA LYS A 78 5.78 12.53 24.35
C LYS A 78 5.98 12.01 22.93
N ILE A 79 4.98 11.33 22.40
CA ILE A 79 4.96 10.82 21.04
C ILE A 79 3.83 11.52 20.29
N THR A 80 4.14 12.09 19.13
CA THR A 80 3.17 12.74 18.25
C THR A 80 3.20 12.08 16.88
N TRP A 81 2.04 11.66 16.39
CA TRP A 81 1.89 11.02 15.09
C TRP A 81 1.59 12.03 13.98
N SER A 82 2.10 11.76 12.79
CA SER A 82 1.75 12.49 11.57
C SER A 82 1.79 11.58 10.35
N PHE A 83 1.05 11.97 9.31
CA PHE A 83 1.09 11.34 8.00
C PHE A 83 1.83 12.24 7.04
N ASN A 84 2.98 11.79 6.58
CA ASN A 84 3.85 12.53 5.67
C ASN A 84 3.97 11.81 4.32
N PRO A 85 4.05 12.53 3.20
CA PRO A 85 4.38 11.94 1.91
C PRO A 85 5.72 11.19 1.99
N TYR A 86 5.79 10.02 1.36
CA TYR A 86 7.06 9.30 1.28
C TYR A 86 8.03 10.10 0.39
N PRO A 87 9.24 10.48 0.88
CA PRO A 87 10.07 11.49 0.23
C PRO A 87 10.39 11.20 -1.23
N PHE A 88 10.69 9.94 -1.55
CA PHE A 88 11.01 9.55 -2.92
C PHE A 88 9.83 9.76 -3.88
N THR A 89 8.62 9.31 -3.51
CA THR A 89 7.44 9.49 -4.36
C THR A 89 7.02 10.95 -4.47
N ASP A 90 7.14 11.72 -3.37
CA ASP A 90 6.79 13.14 -3.36
C ASP A 90 7.72 13.96 -4.26
N ASN A 91 9.03 13.77 -4.12
CA ASN A 91 10.04 14.41 -4.97
C ASN A 91 9.85 14.06 -6.45
N LEU A 92 9.54 12.79 -6.76
CA LEU A 92 9.26 12.36 -8.13
C LEU A 92 8.02 13.06 -8.69
N TYR A 93 6.93 13.13 -7.92
CA TYR A 93 5.71 13.78 -8.38
C TYR A 93 5.88 15.29 -8.55
N ILE A 94 6.63 15.96 -7.66
CA ILE A 94 7.00 17.38 -7.82
C ILE A 94 7.80 17.61 -9.11
N ALA A 95 8.81 16.77 -9.37
CA ALA A 95 9.58 16.85 -10.59
C ALA A 95 8.72 16.65 -11.84
N LEU A 96 7.83 15.65 -11.84
CA LEU A 96 6.92 15.37 -12.96
C LEU A 96 5.88 16.48 -13.18
N GLU A 97 5.38 17.08 -12.10
CA GLU A 97 4.49 18.25 -12.15
C GLU A 97 5.18 19.42 -12.86
N SER A 98 6.44 19.70 -12.52
CA SER A 98 7.22 20.79 -13.12
C SER A 98 7.50 20.65 -14.62
N ILE A 99 7.51 19.41 -15.14
CA ILE A 99 7.78 19.12 -16.56
C ILE A 99 6.52 19.32 -17.42
N GLY A 100 5.33 19.23 -16.82
CA GLY A 100 4.04 19.53 -17.42
C GLY A 100 3.58 18.55 -18.51
N LYS A 101 2.27 18.22 -18.51
CA LYS A 101 1.42 17.63 -19.59
C LYS A 101 0.65 16.37 -19.19
N ARG A 102 1.28 15.34 -18.60
CA ARG A 102 0.63 14.03 -18.40
C ARG A 102 0.43 13.59 -16.95
N TYR A 103 1.21 14.15 -16.03
CA TYR A 103 1.32 13.66 -14.65
C TYR A 103 1.23 14.78 -13.60
N SER A 104 0.76 15.97 -13.98
CA SER A 104 0.67 17.13 -13.10
C SER A 104 -0.35 16.95 -11.98
N ASP A 105 -1.33 16.07 -12.16
CA ASP A 105 -2.36 15.75 -11.18
C ASP A 105 -1.94 14.67 -10.16
N LEU A 106 -0.77 14.04 -10.34
CA LEU A 106 -0.35 12.91 -9.50
C LEU A 106 -0.12 13.30 -8.05
N LYS A 107 0.49 14.46 -7.82
CA LYS A 107 0.73 14.98 -6.47
C LYS A 107 -0.58 15.14 -5.71
N GLU A 108 -1.54 15.81 -6.34
CA GLU A 108 -2.87 16.04 -5.79
C GLU A 108 -3.62 14.73 -5.54
N LYS A 109 -3.56 13.78 -6.49
CA LYS A 109 -4.15 12.44 -6.31
C LYS A 109 -3.50 11.67 -5.16
N SER A 110 -2.20 11.85 -4.94
CA SER A 110 -1.44 11.08 -3.95
C SER A 110 -1.52 11.61 -2.51
N LYS A 111 -2.00 12.83 -2.30
CA LYS A 111 -1.95 13.50 -0.98
C LYS A 111 -2.68 12.73 0.13
N PHE A 112 -3.71 11.97 -0.24
CA PHE A 112 -4.50 11.18 0.69
C PHE A 112 -3.94 9.78 0.92
N TYR A 113 -2.92 9.37 0.17
CA TYR A 113 -2.28 8.05 0.26
C TYR A 113 -0.93 8.14 0.97
N SER A 114 -0.88 8.94 2.03
CA SER A 114 0.31 9.13 2.85
C SER A 114 0.34 8.17 4.04
N PHE A 115 -0.67 7.34 4.26
CA PHE A 115 -0.60 6.34 5.33
C PHE A 115 0.17 5.11 4.86
N ILE A 116 -0.28 4.47 3.78
CA ILE A 116 0.38 3.32 3.18
C ILE A 116 1.45 3.75 2.18
N ASP A 117 2.65 3.22 2.36
CA ASP A 117 3.77 3.46 1.46
C ASP A 117 3.76 2.48 0.29
N GLN A 118 3.42 1.21 0.55
CA GLN A 118 3.27 0.19 -0.49
C GLN A 118 2.10 -0.77 -0.22
N GLY A 119 1.40 -1.18 -1.28
CA GLY A 119 0.44 -2.29 -1.26
C GLY A 119 1.00 -3.51 -1.99
N VAL A 120 0.94 -4.68 -1.38
CA VAL A 120 1.31 -5.95 -2.00
C VAL A 120 0.04 -6.61 -2.53
N VAL A 121 0.03 -6.85 -3.84
CA VAL A 121 -1.12 -7.42 -4.53
C VAL A 121 -0.89 -8.91 -4.76
N PHE A 122 -1.82 -9.70 -4.24
CA PHE A 122 -1.82 -11.15 -4.35
C PHE A 122 -2.83 -11.62 -5.39
N PRO A 123 -2.48 -12.62 -6.21
CA PRO A 123 -3.44 -13.26 -7.11
C PRO A 123 -4.44 -14.04 -6.25
N PHE A 124 -5.73 -13.70 -6.31
CA PHE A 124 -6.79 -14.48 -5.67
C PHE A 124 -7.49 -15.36 -6.72
N GLN A 125 -7.96 -16.53 -6.30
CA GLN A 125 -8.20 -17.66 -7.19
C GLN A 125 -9.66 -17.87 -7.59
N ASP A 126 -10.64 -17.26 -6.93
CA ASP A 126 -12.00 -17.82 -6.97
C ASP A 126 -12.72 -17.58 -8.31
N VAL A 127 -12.72 -16.35 -8.83
CA VAL A 127 -13.40 -16.04 -10.11
C VAL A 127 -12.60 -16.52 -11.34
N PHE A 128 -11.28 -16.66 -11.23
CA PHE A 128 -10.42 -17.05 -12.34
C PHE A 128 -10.17 -18.56 -12.42
N ARG A 129 -10.39 -19.33 -11.34
CA ARG A 129 -10.32 -20.81 -11.34
C ARG A 129 -11.36 -21.44 -12.27
N ASP A 130 -12.55 -20.86 -12.31
CA ASP A 130 -13.73 -21.53 -12.85
C ASP A 130 -13.77 -21.58 -14.38
N LYS A 131 -13.01 -20.70 -15.06
CA LYS A 131 -13.04 -20.59 -16.53
C LYS A 131 -11.94 -21.39 -17.23
N HIS A 132 -10.78 -21.59 -16.60
CA HIS A 132 -9.63 -22.29 -17.21
C HIS A 132 -8.73 -22.96 -16.15
N PRO A 133 -8.99 -24.22 -15.76
CA PRO A 133 -8.27 -24.91 -14.69
C PRO A 133 -6.77 -25.16 -14.97
N GLU A 134 -6.35 -25.26 -16.23
CA GLU A 134 -4.92 -25.30 -16.60
C GLU A 134 -4.22 -23.92 -16.54
N ALA A 135 -4.98 -22.83 -16.44
CA ALA A 135 -4.47 -21.48 -16.28
C ALA A 135 -4.48 -21.01 -14.81
N ARG A 136 -4.49 -21.95 -13.85
CA ARG A 136 -4.72 -21.82 -12.38
C ARG A 136 -4.19 -20.54 -11.70
N TYR A 137 -3.11 -19.95 -12.24
CA TYR A 137 -2.53 -18.69 -11.77
C TYR A 137 -2.15 -17.70 -12.89
N ARG A 138 -2.23 -18.08 -14.17
CA ARG A 138 -1.77 -17.24 -15.29
C ARG A 138 -2.62 -15.99 -15.45
N ALA A 139 -3.94 -16.11 -15.39
CA ALA A 139 -4.85 -14.98 -15.50
C ALA A 139 -4.68 -13.99 -14.34
N SER A 140 -4.60 -14.52 -13.10
CA SER A 140 -4.39 -13.69 -11.92
C SER A 140 -3.02 -13.01 -11.92
N ASN A 141 -1.93 -13.70 -12.29
CA ASN A 141 -0.60 -13.11 -12.43
C ASN A 141 -0.56 -12.01 -13.51
N ILE A 142 -1.23 -12.22 -14.66
CA ILE A 142 -1.37 -11.18 -15.69
C ILE A 142 -2.11 -9.96 -15.12
N ASN A 143 -3.16 -10.19 -14.33
CA ASN A 143 -3.93 -9.10 -13.75
C ASN A 143 -3.12 -8.31 -12.71
N VAL A 144 -2.39 -9.00 -11.83
CA VAL A 144 -1.42 -8.37 -10.91
C VAL A 144 -0.44 -7.49 -11.71
N SER A 145 0.18 -8.04 -12.75
CA SER A 145 1.13 -7.32 -13.58
C SER A 145 0.53 -6.07 -14.23
N ARG A 146 -0.73 -6.09 -14.65
CA ARG A 146 -1.38 -4.91 -15.28
C ARG A 146 -1.39 -3.70 -14.37
N PHE A 147 -1.46 -3.89 -13.06
CA PHE A 147 -1.50 -2.80 -12.08
C PHE A 147 -0.11 -2.45 -11.56
N THR A 148 0.74 -3.45 -11.32
CA THR A 148 2.04 -3.24 -10.67
C THR A 148 3.13 -2.73 -11.62
N THR A 149 2.91 -2.77 -12.94
CA THR A 149 3.89 -2.26 -13.92
C THR A 149 3.51 -0.92 -14.54
N ARG A 150 2.35 -0.35 -14.18
CA ARG A 150 1.89 0.92 -14.76
C ARG A 150 2.23 2.09 -13.86
N PHE A 151 3.03 3.02 -14.38
CA PHE A 151 3.24 4.30 -13.73
C PHE A 151 1.91 5.08 -13.59
N PRO A 152 1.63 5.72 -12.44
CA PRO A 152 2.49 5.85 -11.26
C PRO A 152 2.32 4.74 -10.21
N PHE A 153 1.38 3.83 -10.41
CA PHE A 153 1.01 2.81 -9.42
C PHE A 153 2.12 1.79 -9.16
N SER A 154 2.98 1.54 -10.14
CA SER A 154 4.21 0.75 -9.97
C SER A 154 5.14 1.29 -8.88
N MET A 155 5.01 2.57 -8.49
CA MET A 155 5.77 3.17 -7.38
C MET A 155 5.22 2.79 -6.01
N LYS A 156 3.96 2.35 -5.95
CA LYS A 156 3.19 2.11 -4.73
C LYS A 156 2.71 0.66 -4.62
N LEU A 157 2.78 -0.13 -5.67
CA LEU A 157 2.32 -1.52 -5.68
C LEU A 157 3.47 -2.50 -5.91
N ILE A 158 3.50 -3.55 -5.11
CA ILE A 158 4.33 -4.74 -5.33
C ILE A 158 3.43 -5.88 -5.80
N GLY A 159 3.76 -6.48 -6.95
CA GLY A 159 3.06 -7.66 -7.44
C GLY A 159 3.70 -8.93 -6.92
N LYS A 160 2.92 -9.77 -6.24
CA LYS A 160 3.30 -11.16 -5.97
C LYS A 160 2.74 -12.04 -7.08
N ASN A 161 3.55 -12.95 -7.60
CA ASN A 161 3.08 -13.99 -8.51
C ASN A 161 3.16 -15.36 -7.89
N ILE A 162 2.28 -16.24 -8.35
CA ILE A 162 2.37 -17.67 -8.07
C ILE A 162 3.04 -18.36 -9.26
N VAL A 163 4.17 -19.00 -9.00
CA VAL A 163 4.88 -19.81 -10.00
C VAL A 163 4.59 -21.28 -9.72
N LEU A 164 4.00 -21.96 -10.70
CA LEU A 164 3.86 -23.40 -10.67
C LEU A 164 5.19 -24.02 -11.08
N ARG A 165 5.86 -24.72 -10.17
CA ARG A 165 6.95 -25.63 -10.54
C ARG A 165 6.35 -27.00 -10.80
N GLN A 166 6.48 -27.50 -12.03
CA GLN A 166 6.30 -28.92 -12.31
C GLN A 166 7.50 -29.66 -11.73
N LYS A 167 7.33 -30.24 -10.54
CA LYS A 167 8.07 -31.43 -10.13
C LYS A 167 7.02 -32.52 -9.87
N ASP A 168 7.37 -33.73 -10.25
CA ASP A 168 6.52 -34.90 -10.26
C ASP A 168 5.57 -34.97 -9.04
N ALA A 169 4.27 -35.10 -9.35
CA ALA A 169 3.15 -35.41 -8.45
C ALA A 169 2.89 -34.55 -7.19
N ASN A 170 3.74 -33.60 -6.79
CA ASN A 170 3.48 -32.70 -5.67
C ASN A 170 3.75 -31.24 -6.04
N CYS A 171 2.68 -30.46 -6.12
CA CYS A 171 2.73 -29.06 -6.54
C CYS A 171 3.30 -28.18 -5.41
N GLU A 172 4.55 -27.74 -5.52
CA GLU A 172 5.14 -26.74 -4.63
C GLU A 172 4.79 -25.32 -5.13
N ILE A 173 4.25 -24.49 -4.23
CA ILE A 173 3.94 -23.07 -4.50
C ILE A 173 5.24 -22.27 -4.34
N GLY A 174 5.83 -21.83 -5.46
CA GLY A 174 6.98 -20.93 -5.47
C GLY A 174 6.58 -19.45 -5.46
N VAL A 175 7.25 -18.63 -4.64
CA VAL A 175 7.04 -17.17 -4.55
C VAL A 175 8.04 -16.42 -5.43
N THR A 176 7.59 -15.47 -6.24
CA THR A 176 8.47 -14.57 -7.01
C THR A 176 7.91 -13.14 -6.99
N TYR A 177 8.78 -12.17 -6.72
CA TYR A 177 8.46 -10.74 -6.72
C TYR A 177 8.77 -10.13 -8.09
N ILE A 178 7.83 -9.39 -8.67
CA ILE A 178 8.13 -8.54 -9.84
C ILE A 178 8.57 -7.17 -9.30
N MET A 179 9.84 -6.86 -9.48
CA MET A 179 10.31 -5.48 -9.37
C MET A 179 10.40 -4.91 -10.78
N SER A 180 9.81 -3.73 -11.00
CA SER A 180 10.00 -2.97 -12.25
C SER A 180 11.50 -2.75 -12.46
N LYS A 181 12.01 -3.11 -13.64
CA LYS A 181 13.33 -2.66 -14.10
C LYS A 181 13.28 -1.17 -14.43
#